data_AF-A0A3R8T146-F1
#
_entry.id   AF-A0A3R8T146-F1
#
_cell.length_a   1.000
_cell.length_b   1.000
_cell.length_c   1.000
_cell.angle_alpha   90.00
_cell.angle_beta   90.00
_cell.angle_gamma   90.00
#
_symmetry.space_group_name_H-M   'P 1'
#
loop_
_entity.id
_entity.type
_entity.pdbx_description
1 polymer ?
#
loop_
_entity_poly.entity_id
_entity_poly.type
_entity_poly.pdbx_seq_one_letter_code
_entity_poly.pdbx_strand_id
1 'polypeptide(L)'
;MTGRIVTLTAIKGGINRLRTKGGADASSLYDLVNGYVDQAGVPRSRPGSKSRVSLPVGATKGMCAYDGKLIVFSHVPQDIPASTPATECEVLKHPNTPDLPLKEIHFAGPFLGYLYVVAEFINGDVYHYWLQRGTTWEPGKVYLPGALVIPTDPNGIAYQLDSGTQTYPVWLKNIARALGDVVVPTTDNGYKYTVTDVFGPAPRSGAIEPSWPTADGATVFEDSDVANPTPVVGEQSGNNNLPPDVTDRYQYARPAGATGVYTEAN
;
A
#
# COMPACT_ATOMS: atom_id res chain seq x y z
N MET A 1 -12.98 -23.77 -80.83
CA MET A 1 -12.60 -23.87 -79.40
C MET A 1 -13.76 -23.35 -78.58
N THR A 2 -14.53 -24.23 -77.96
CA THR A 2 -15.60 -23.84 -77.04
C THR A 2 -14.96 -23.41 -75.73
N GLY A 3 -14.89 -22.09 -75.49
CA GLY A 3 -14.37 -21.55 -74.23
C GLY A 3 -15.29 -21.96 -73.08
N ARG A 4 -14.77 -22.72 -72.12
CA ARG A 4 -15.50 -23.03 -70.89
C ARG A 4 -15.63 -21.75 -70.06
N ILE A 5 -16.86 -21.27 -69.89
CA ILE A 5 -17.17 -20.18 -68.96
C ILE A 5 -17.02 -20.74 -67.54
N VAL A 6 -16.21 -20.09 -66.71
CA VAL A 6 -16.02 -20.42 -65.30
C VAL A 6 -16.54 -19.26 -64.47
N THR A 7 -17.55 -19.52 -63.65
CA THR A 7 -18.17 -18.51 -62.78
C THR A 7 -17.38 -18.38 -61.49
N LEU A 8 -16.86 -17.17 -61.21
CA LEU A 8 -16.07 -16.85 -60.03
C LEU A 8 -16.98 -16.40 -58.87
N THR A 9 -17.80 -17.30 -58.34
CA THR A 9 -18.89 -16.94 -57.42
C THR A 9 -18.58 -17.10 -55.94
N ALA A 10 -17.63 -17.95 -55.57
CA ALA A 10 -17.24 -18.16 -54.17
C ALA A 10 -15.75 -18.48 -54.07
N ILE A 11 -15.04 -17.64 -53.31
CA ILE A 11 -13.64 -17.87 -52.94
C ILE A 11 -13.63 -18.85 -51.76
N LYS A 12 -12.93 -19.97 -51.90
CA LYS A 12 -12.75 -20.98 -50.84
C LYS A 12 -11.33 -21.02 -50.30
N GLY A 13 -10.37 -20.47 -51.05
CA GLY A 13 -8.96 -20.38 -50.69
C GLY A 13 -8.53 -18.97 -50.29
N GLY A 14 -7.34 -18.87 -49.70
CA GLY A 14 -6.68 -17.58 -49.44
C GLY A 14 -6.01 -16.99 -50.67
N ILE A 15 -5.09 -16.05 -50.42
CA ILE A 15 -4.21 -15.52 -51.46
C ILE A 15 -3.21 -16.59 -51.89
N ASN A 16 -3.18 -16.91 -53.19
CA ASN A 16 -2.22 -17.82 -53.78
C ASN A 16 -1.60 -17.20 -55.04
N ARG A 17 -0.29 -16.97 -55.00
CA ARG A 17 0.50 -16.39 -56.10
C ARG A 17 1.33 -17.44 -56.85
N LEU A 18 1.20 -18.72 -56.50
CA LEU A 18 1.92 -19.80 -57.15
C LEU A 18 1.38 -20.02 -58.56
N ARG A 19 2.28 -20.32 -59.50
CA ARG A 19 1.90 -20.74 -60.84
C ARG A 19 1.34 -22.16 -60.78
N THR A 20 0.04 -22.31 -60.85
CA THR A 20 -0.63 -23.62 -60.93
C THR A 20 -0.58 -24.18 -62.35
N LYS A 21 -0.17 -25.44 -62.48
CA LYS A 21 -0.14 -26.16 -63.75
C LYS A 21 -1.59 -26.42 -64.20
N GLY A 22 -2.01 -25.80 -65.30
CA GLY A 22 -3.39 -25.89 -65.81
C GLY A 22 -4.23 -24.61 -65.69
N GLY A 23 -3.67 -23.53 -65.14
CA GLY A 23 -4.35 -22.22 -65.00
C GLY A 23 -4.60 -21.83 -63.55
N ALA A 24 -4.98 -20.56 -63.31
CA ALA A 24 -5.31 -20.07 -61.98
C ALA A 24 -6.56 -20.77 -61.42
N ASP A 25 -6.53 -21.13 -60.14
CA ASP A 25 -7.69 -21.72 -59.47
C ASP A 25 -8.77 -20.65 -59.25
N ALA A 26 -9.96 -20.90 -59.80
CA ALA A 26 -11.13 -20.05 -59.72
C ALA A 26 -11.63 -19.82 -58.27
N SER A 27 -11.21 -20.66 -57.33
CA SER A 27 -11.57 -20.58 -55.92
C SER A 27 -10.54 -19.86 -55.04
N SER A 28 -9.45 -19.37 -55.64
CA SER A 28 -8.35 -18.68 -54.94
C SER A 28 -8.25 -17.20 -55.35
N LEU A 29 -7.68 -16.38 -54.46
CA LEU A 29 -7.41 -14.97 -54.77
C LEU A 29 -5.95 -14.81 -55.20
N TYR A 30 -5.72 -13.95 -56.18
CA TYR A 30 -4.35 -13.53 -56.51
C TYR A 30 -3.84 -12.44 -55.56
N ASP A 31 -4.73 -11.53 -55.16
CA ASP A 31 -4.44 -10.46 -54.20
C ASP A 31 -5.72 -10.00 -53.50
N LEU A 32 -5.58 -9.52 -52.25
CA LEU A 32 -6.65 -8.88 -51.48
C LEU A 32 -6.04 -7.93 -50.46
N VAL A 33 -6.28 -6.64 -50.65
CA VAL A 33 -5.76 -5.58 -49.78
C VAL A 33 -6.89 -5.00 -48.93
N ASN A 34 -6.65 -4.83 -47.63
CA ASN A 34 -7.61 -4.23 -46.68
C ASN A 34 -9.01 -4.88 -46.71
N GLY A 35 -9.07 -6.17 -47.00
CA GLY A 35 -10.31 -6.95 -47.04
C GLY A 35 -10.18 -8.27 -46.30
N TYR A 36 -11.28 -8.99 -46.22
CA TYR A 36 -11.34 -10.36 -45.76
C TYR A 36 -12.36 -11.14 -46.61
N VAL A 37 -12.25 -12.46 -46.63
CA VAL A 37 -13.26 -13.34 -47.25
C VAL A 37 -14.23 -13.77 -46.15
N ASP A 38 -15.52 -13.47 -46.32
CA ASP A 38 -16.54 -13.89 -45.35
C ASP A 38 -16.86 -15.39 -45.45
N GLN A 39 -17.68 -15.91 -44.54
CA GLN A 39 -18.03 -17.33 -44.51
C GLN A 39 -18.76 -17.80 -45.79
N ALA A 40 -19.37 -16.88 -46.54
CA ALA A 40 -20.01 -17.18 -47.83
C ALA A 40 -19.01 -17.19 -49.01
N GLY A 41 -17.73 -16.93 -48.75
CA GLY A 41 -16.70 -16.88 -49.78
C GLY A 41 -16.69 -15.56 -50.56
N VAL A 42 -17.30 -14.50 -50.00
CA VAL A 42 -17.39 -13.18 -50.65
C VAL A 42 -16.30 -12.26 -50.09
N PRO A 43 -15.49 -11.62 -50.95
CA PRO A 43 -14.57 -10.57 -50.52
C PRO A 43 -15.35 -9.38 -49.93
N ARG A 44 -15.02 -9.00 -48.70
CA ARG A 44 -15.57 -7.85 -47.97
C ARG A 44 -14.46 -6.86 -47.64
N SER A 45 -14.79 -5.58 -47.61
CA SER A 45 -13.89 -4.57 -47.05
C SER A 45 -13.71 -4.82 -45.56
N ARG A 46 -12.47 -4.67 -45.06
CA ARG A 46 -12.21 -4.72 -43.62
C ARG A 46 -13.01 -3.61 -42.94
N PRO A 47 -13.64 -3.88 -41.77
CA PRO A 47 -14.22 -2.83 -40.96
C PRO A 47 -13.16 -1.76 -40.64
N GLY A 48 -13.52 -0.50 -40.79
CA GLY A 48 -12.62 0.61 -40.48
C GLY A 48 -12.29 0.66 -38.98
N SER A 49 -11.12 1.19 -38.65
CA SER A 49 -10.79 1.60 -37.29
C SER A 49 -11.46 2.94 -36.99
N LYS A 50 -12.08 3.07 -35.81
CA LYS A 50 -12.54 4.36 -35.29
C LYS A 50 -11.49 4.90 -34.34
N SER A 51 -11.10 6.16 -34.53
CA SER A 51 -10.29 6.86 -33.53
C SER A 51 -11.10 6.95 -32.24
N ARG A 52 -10.53 6.46 -31.13
CA ARG A 52 -11.18 6.48 -29.83
C ARG A 52 -10.83 7.75 -29.05
N VAL A 53 -9.58 8.20 -29.15
CA VAL A 53 -9.03 9.34 -28.40
C VAL A 53 -8.08 10.10 -29.31
N SER A 54 -8.13 11.43 -29.23
CA SER A 54 -7.06 12.29 -29.75
C SER A 54 -6.15 12.69 -28.60
N LEU A 55 -4.89 12.27 -28.66
CA LEU A 55 -3.88 12.64 -27.67
C LEU A 55 -3.31 14.02 -27.98
N PRO A 56 -2.86 14.79 -26.97
CA PRO A 56 -2.21 16.07 -27.20
C PRO A 56 -0.99 15.94 -28.11
N VAL A 57 -0.93 16.79 -29.14
CA VAL A 57 0.08 16.69 -30.20
C VAL A 57 1.47 16.94 -29.63
N GLY A 58 2.38 15.98 -29.83
CA GLY A 58 3.79 16.11 -29.46
C GLY A 58 4.08 16.02 -27.96
N ALA A 59 3.07 15.90 -27.10
CA ALA A 59 3.25 15.91 -25.65
C ALA A 59 3.40 14.52 -25.02
N THR A 60 2.90 13.47 -25.67
CA THR A 60 2.96 12.09 -25.16
C THR A 60 3.95 11.23 -25.93
N LYS A 61 4.53 10.24 -25.24
CA LYS A 61 5.50 9.26 -25.77
C LYS A 61 5.12 7.87 -25.29
N GLY A 62 5.22 6.88 -26.18
CA GLY A 62 4.91 5.49 -25.87
C GLY A 62 3.43 5.23 -25.52
N MET A 63 3.06 3.95 -25.51
CA MET A 63 1.76 3.49 -25.04
C MET A 63 1.85 2.02 -24.62
N CYS A 64 1.22 1.65 -23.51
CA CYS A 64 1.07 0.25 -23.10
C CYS A 64 -0.32 -0.02 -22.53
N ALA A 65 -0.77 -1.27 -22.59
CA ALA A 65 -2.00 -1.68 -21.89
C ALA A 65 -1.67 -2.11 -20.45
N TYR A 66 -2.36 -1.54 -19.47
CA TYR A 66 -2.20 -1.87 -18.06
C TYR A 66 -3.48 -1.54 -17.29
N ASP A 67 -3.87 -2.41 -16.35
CA ASP A 67 -5.05 -2.22 -15.49
C ASP A 67 -6.35 -1.92 -16.27
N GLY A 68 -6.56 -2.61 -17.39
CA GLY A 68 -7.73 -2.41 -18.26
C GLY A 68 -7.75 -1.07 -19.03
N LYS A 69 -6.69 -0.27 -18.93
CA LYS A 69 -6.53 1.04 -19.61
C LYS A 69 -5.32 1.03 -20.54
N LEU A 70 -5.29 2.02 -21.43
CA LEU A 70 -4.12 2.39 -22.22
C LEU A 70 -3.38 3.50 -21.46
N ILE A 71 -2.14 3.22 -21.09
CA ILE A 71 -1.28 4.17 -20.41
C ILE A 71 -0.36 4.83 -21.43
N VAL A 72 -0.33 6.16 -21.43
CA VAL A 72 0.58 6.98 -22.22
C VAL A 72 1.48 7.78 -21.28
N PHE A 73 2.66 8.19 -21.74
CA PHE A 73 3.65 8.84 -20.87
C PHE A 73 3.92 10.27 -21.33
N SER A 74 4.12 11.18 -20.38
CA SER A 74 4.57 12.55 -20.64
C SER A 74 5.50 13.05 -19.53
N HIS A 75 6.24 14.14 -19.77
CA HIS A 75 7.03 14.81 -18.72
C HIS A 75 6.23 15.88 -17.96
N VAL A 76 5.06 16.22 -18.46
CA VAL A 76 4.13 17.19 -17.88
C VAL A 76 2.72 16.59 -17.83
N PRO A 77 1.89 16.96 -16.84
CA PRO A 77 0.50 16.52 -16.80
C PRO A 77 -0.21 16.83 -18.11
N GLN A 78 -1.01 15.89 -18.59
CA GLN A 78 -1.79 16.04 -19.82
C GLN A 78 -3.27 15.86 -19.51
N ASP A 79 -4.08 16.79 -19.98
CA ASP A 79 -5.53 16.67 -19.93
C ASP A 79 -5.97 15.64 -20.98
N ILE A 80 -6.20 14.42 -20.53
CA ILE A 80 -6.90 13.42 -21.34
C ILE A 80 -8.40 13.60 -21.12
N PRO A 81 -9.21 13.81 -22.17
CA PRO A 81 -10.63 14.04 -22.02
C PRO A 81 -11.31 12.93 -21.19
N ALA A 82 -12.03 13.33 -20.14
CA ALA A 82 -12.74 12.42 -19.23
C ALA A 82 -13.78 11.53 -19.95
N SER A 83 -14.19 11.90 -21.17
CA SER A 83 -15.01 11.07 -22.05
C SER A 83 -14.34 9.75 -22.46
N THR A 84 -13.05 9.56 -22.16
CA THR A 84 -12.33 8.31 -22.44
C THR A 84 -11.60 7.75 -21.21
N PRO A 85 -12.30 7.08 -20.28
CA PRO A 85 -11.67 6.44 -19.12
C PRO A 85 -10.72 5.30 -19.48
N ALA A 86 -10.66 4.92 -20.76
CA ALA A 86 -9.79 3.87 -21.27
C ALA A 86 -8.36 4.35 -21.56
N THR A 87 -8.05 5.64 -21.40
CA THR A 87 -6.68 6.15 -21.57
C THR A 87 -6.30 7.03 -20.40
N GLU A 88 -5.09 6.84 -19.88
CA GLU A 88 -4.56 7.57 -18.73
C GLU A 88 -3.12 8.01 -19.04
N CYS A 89 -2.74 9.19 -18.54
CA CYS A 89 -1.40 9.74 -18.72
C CYS A 89 -0.60 9.60 -17.42
N GLU A 90 0.51 8.88 -17.48
CA GLU A 90 1.49 8.85 -16.41
C GLU A 90 2.56 9.92 -16.68
N VAL A 91 2.95 10.64 -15.63
CA VAL A 91 3.95 11.70 -15.72
C VAL A 91 5.30 11.15 -15.24
N LEU A 92 6.33 11.26 -16.07
CA LEU A 92 7.69 10.82 -15.78
C LEU A 92 8.62 12.03 -15.67
N LYS A 93 9.27 12.18 -14.53
CA LYS A 93 10.22 13.27 -14.25
C LYS A 93 11.66 12.80 -14.32
N HIS A 94 12.52 13.60 -14.94
CA HIS A 94 13.96 13.37 -14.89
C HIS A 94 14.47 13.62 -13.46
N PRO A 95 15.24 12.71 -12.85
CA PRO A 95 15.60 12.80 -11.42
C PRO A 95 16.34 14.09 -11.03
N ASN A 96 17.19 14.61 -11.91
CA ASN A 96 18.03 15.78 -11.63
C ASN A 96 17.52 17.08 -12.27
N THR A 97 16.59 16.99 -13.22
CA THR A 97 16.18 18.12 -14.08
C THR A 97 14.70 17.98 -14.45
N PRO A 98 13.78 18.16 -13.49
CA PRO A 98 12.40 17.67 -13.61
C PRO A 98 11.60 18.18 -14.83
N ASP A 99 11.97 19.34 -15.39
CA ASP A 99 11.30 19.92 -16.55
C ASP A 99 11.83 19.42 -17.89
N LEU A 100 12.81 18.51 -17.89
CA LEU A 100 13.40 18.00 -19.11
C LEU A 100 12.39 17.14 -19.89
N PRO A 101 12.14 17.43 -21.19
CA PRO A 101 11.20 16.64 -21.98
C PRO A 101 11.61 15.19 -22.22
N LEU A 102 10.61 14.32 -22.32
CA LEU A 102 10.79 12.95 -22.81
C LEU A 102 11.10 12.95 -24.30
N LYS A 103 12.10 12.16 -24.69
CA LYS A 103 12.42 11.86 -26.08
C LYS A 103 11.65 10.64 -26.56
N GLU A 104 11.78 9.52 -25.86
CA GLU A 104 11.21 8.23 -26.23
C GLU A 104 11.00 7.29 -25.02
N ILE A 105 10.08 6.33 -25.16
CA ILE A 105 9.90 5.23 -24.20
C ILE A 105 10.40 3.95 -24.87
N HIS A 106 11.48 3.40 -24.35
CA HIS A 106 12.11 2.17 -24.87
C HIS A 106 11.33 0.93 -24.50
N PHE A 107 10.76 0.92 -23.29
CA PHE A 107 9.99 -0.20 -22.78
C PHE A 107 8.95 0.29 -21.78
N ALA A 108 7.77 -0.32 -21.82
CA ALA A 108 6.74 -0.17 -20.80
C ALA A 108 5.94 -1.48 -20.66
N GLY A 109 5.88 -2.03 -19.45
CA GLY A 109 5.15 -3.27 -19.20
C GLY A 109 4.98 -3.60 -17.72
N PRO A 110 4.04 -4.49 -17.37
CA PRO A 110 3.81 -4.90 -15.99
C PRO A 110 5.02 -5.67 -15.43
N PHE A 111 5.43 -5.31 -14.22
CA PHE A 111 6.51 -5.94 -13.46
C PHE A 111 6.21 -5.83 -11.97
N LEU A 112 6.11 -6.99 -11.29
CA LEU A 112 5.84 -7.10 -9.85
C LEU A 112 4.60 -6.29 -9.40
N GLY A 113 3.53 -6.32 -10.18
CA GLY A 113 2.25 -5.69 -9.83
C GLY A 113 2.16 -4.19 -10.13
N TYR A 114 3.18 -3.59 -10.76
CA TYR A 114 3.18 -2.20 -11.21
C TYR A 114 3.78 -2.06 -12.60
N LEU A 115 3.79 -0.86 -13.18
CA LEU A 115 4.44 -0.62 -14.46
C LEU A 115 5.96 -0.42 -14.29
N TYR A 116 6.73 -1.13 -15.08
CA TYR A 116 8.15 -0.86 -15.29
C TYR A 116 8.33 -0.15 -16.63
N VAL A 117 8.98 1.01 -16.59
CA VAL A 117 9.13 1.90 -17.74
C VAL A 117 10.59 2.30 -17.90
N VAL A 118 11.10 2.24 -19.12
CA VAL A 118 12.43 2.71 -19.49
C VAL A 118 12.24 3.91 -20.41
N ALA A 119 12.61 5.10 -19.91
CA ALA A 119 12.38 6.36 -20.59
C ALA A 119 13.70 7.07 -20.90
N GLU A 120 13.81 7.58 -22.12
CA GLU A 120 14.90 8.44 -22.57
C GLU A 120 14.44 9.89 -22.62
N PHE A 121 15.26 10.78 -22.08
CA PHE A 121 15.04 12.23 -22.10
C PHE A 121 15.79 12.89 -23.27
N ILE A 122 15.45 14.14 -23.59
CA ILE A 122 16.04 14.84 -24.74
C ILE A 122 17.56 15.02 -24.67
N ASN A 123 18.16 14.95 -23.48
CA ASN A 123 19.61 14.99 -23.29
C ASN A 123 20.30 13.64 -23.56
N GLY A 124 19.53 12.57 -23.84
CA GLY A 124 20.01 11.22 -24.05
C GLY A 124 20.10 10.37 -22.78
N ASP A 125 19.78 10.93 -21.61
CA ASP A 125 19.77 10.16 -20.37
C ASP A 125 18.61 9.17 -20.36
N VAL A 126 18.91 7.96 -19.90
CA VAL A 126 17.95 6.86 -19.80
C VAL A 126 17.75 6.52 -18.33
N TYR A 127 16.49 6.54 -17.91
CA TYR A 127 16.09 6.18 -16.55
C TYR A 127 15.05 5.07 -16.56
N HIS A 128 15.10 4.28 -15.49
CA HIS A 128 14.19 3.18 -15.24
C HIS A 128 13.25 3.58 -14.11
N TYR A 129 11.96 3.39 -14.34
CA TYR A 129 10.90 3.75 -13.43
C TYR A 129 10.10 2.52 -13.06
N TRP A 130 9.77 2.40 -11.77
CA TRP A 130 8.82 1.43 -11.27
C TRP A 130 7.64 2.19 -10.66
N LEU A 131 6.56 2.29 -11.41
CA LEU A 131 5.46 3.22 -11.15
C LEU A 131 4.47 2.62 -10.14
N GLN A 132 4.81 2.77 -8.86
CA GLN A 132 3.89 2.44 -7.78
C GLN A 132 2.76 3.46 -7.71
N ARG A 133 1.52 2.97 -7.72
CA ARG A 133 0.33 3.82 -7.55
C ARG A 133 -0.05 3.90 -6.07
N GLY A 134 0.11 5.09 -5.50
CA GLY A 134 -0.41 5.44 -4.18
C GLY A 134 -1.86 5.91 -4.24
N THR A 135 -2.43 6.20 -3.07
CA THR A 135 -3.73 6.90 -3.00
C THR A 135 -3.55 8.40 -3.22
N THR A 136 -4.54 9.10 -3.76
CA THR A 136 -4.49 10.56 -3.83
C THR A 136 -4.39 11.15 -2.43
N TRP A 137 -3.52 12.14 -2.28
CA TRP A 137 -3.39 12.91 -1.05
C TRP A 137 -4.67 13.71 -0.80
N GLU A 138 -5.15 13.67 0.43
CA GLU A 138 -6.34 14.36 0.91
C GLU A 138 -5.97 15.23 2.11
N PRO A 139 -6.37 16.51 2.14
CA PRO A 139 -6.11 17.39 3.28
C PRO A 139 -6.85 16.87 4.53
N GLY A 140 -6.14 16.83 5.66
CA GLY A 140 -6.71 16.41 6.95
C GLY A 140 -6.86 14.90 7.14
N LYS A 141 -6.49 14.08 6.15
CA LYS A 141 -6.46 12.62 6.28
C LYS A 141 -5.20 12.18 7.03
N VAL A 142 -5.38 11.31 8.02
CA VAL A 142 -4.28 10.67 8.72
C VAL A 142 -3.76 9.53 7.84
N TYR A 143 -2.47 9.58 7.52
CA TYR A 143 -1.75 8.52 6.82
C TYR A 143 -0.81 7.84 7.80
N LEU A 144 -0.71 6.51 7.72
CA LEU A 144 0.26 5.75 8.51
C LEU A 144 1.65 5.79 7.85
N PRO A 145 2.73 5.61 8.61
CA PRO A 145 4.08 5.48 8.05
C PRO A 145 4.13 4.41 6.95
N GLY A 146 4.91 4.67 5.92
CA GLY A 146 5.01 3.82 4.75
C GLY A 146 3.86 3.98 3.74
N ALA A 147 2.80 4.73 4.07
CA ALA A 147 1.73 5.03 3.12
C ALA A 147 2.27 5.79 1.91
N LEU A 148 1.93 5.31 0.72
CA LEU A 148 2.28 5.94 -0.54
C LEU A 148 1.14 6.84 -1.00
N VAL A 149 1.43 8.12 -1.22
CA VAL A 149 0.46 9.11 -1.67
C VAL A 149 0.95 9.82 -2.92
N ILE A 150 0.01 10.16 -3.80
CA ILE A 150 0.26 11.03 -4.96
C ILE A 150 -0.41 12.38 -4.73
N PRO A 151 0.20 13.51 -5.12
CA PRO A 151 -0.44 14.82 -4.98
C PRO A 151 -1.78 14.90 -5.73
N THR A 152 -2.70 15.75 -5.26
CA THR A 152 -3.98 16.00 -5.93
C THR A 152 -3.80 16.44 -7.37
N ASP A 153 -2.80 17.30 -7.63
CA ASP A 153 -2.30 17.64 -8.96
C ASP A 153 -1.06 16.79 -9.25
N PRO A 154 -1.15 15.73 -10.09
CA PRO A 154 -0.06 14.80 -10.28
C PRO A 154 1.20 15.49 -10.81
N ASN A 155 2.32 15.33 -10.12
CA ASN A 155 3.61 15.88 -10.55
C ASN A 155 4.59 14.81 -11.08
N GLY A 156 4.12 13.56 -11.20
CA GLY A 156 4.93 12.42 -11.63
C GLY A 156 5.79 11.78 -10.53
N ILE A 157 5.55 12.16 -9.27
CA ILE A 157 6.26 11.61 -8.11
C ILE A 157 5.22 11.14 -7.09
N ALA A 158 5.49 9.98 -6.48
CA ALA A 158 4.77 9.50 -5.31
C ALA A 158 5.61 9.77 -4.06
N TYR A 159 4.94 10.13 -2.97
CA TYR A 159 5.54 10.42 -1.68
C TYR A 159 5.22 9.27 -0.75
N GLN A 160 6.26 8.72 -0.12
CA GLN A 160 6.08 7.77 0.97
C GLN A 160 6.16 8.53 2.29
N LEU A 161 5.14 8.40 3.13
CA LEU A 161 5.17 9.03 4.44
C LEU A 161 6.23 8.35 5.30
N ASP A 162 7.15 9.15 5.82
CA ASP A 162 8.03 8.73 6.90
C ASP A 162 7.31 8.96 8.24
N SER A 163 7.52 8.09 9.23
CA SER A 163 6.88 8.25 10.54
C SER A 163 7.31 9.53 11.25
N GLY A 164 8.50 10.05 10.93
CA GLY A 164 9.08 11.21 11.60
C GLY A 164 9.40 10.95 13.07
N THR A 165 9.26 9.70 13.52
CA THR A 165 9.50 9.26 14.90
C THR A 165 10.99 8.94 15.13
N GLN A 166 11.77 8.78 14.07
CA GLN A 166 13.18 8.37 14.13
C GLN A 166 14.11 9.38 14.82
N THR A 167 13.68 10.64 14.94
CA THR A 167 14.44 11.67 15.65
C THR A 167 14.22 11.65 17.16
N TYR A 168 13.23 10.89 17.65
CA TYR A 168 12.89 10.81 19.07
C TYR A 168 13.52 9.57 19.72
N PRO A 169 13.81 9.63 21.04
CA PRO A 169 14.38 8.49 21.73
C PRO A 169 13.37 7.35 21.84
N VAL A 170 13.83 6.14 21.54
CA VAL A 170 13.04 4.91 21.68
C VAL A 170 12.74 4.67 23.17
N TRP A 171 11.56 4.10 23.45
CA TRP A 171 11.17 3.68 24.78
C TRP A 171 12.18 2.67 25.33
N LEU A 172 12.51 2.82 26.61
CA LEU A 172 13.44 1.98 27.34
C LEU A 172 12.86 1.68 28.71
N LYS A 173 13.08 0.46 29.20
CA LYS A 173 12.59 -0.04 30.49
C LYS A 173 13.28 0.62 31.69
N ASN A 174 12.53 0.86 32.78
CA ASN A 174 13.03 1.35 34.07
C ASN A 174 13.86 2.64 34.03
N ILE A 175 13.63 3.48 33.01
CA ILE A 175 14.31 4.76 32.81
C ILE A 175 13.52 5.86 33.50
N ALA A 176 14.20 6.79 34.17
CA ALA A 176 13.57 7.96 34.78
C ALA A 176 12.83 8.77 33.71
N ARG A 177 11.58 9.15 34.00
CA ARG A 177 10.72 9.94 33.11
C ARG A 177 10.27 11.21 33.81
N ALA A 178 10.32 12.32 33.11
CA ALA A 178 9.79 13.60 33.56
C ALA A 178 8.59 14.03 32.72
N LEU A 179 7.76 14.92 33.28
CA LEU A 179 6.68 15.56 32.54
C LEU A 179 7.23 16.24 31.28
N GLY A 180 6.64 15.94 30.12
CA GLY A 180 7.06 16.49 28.83
C GLY A 180 8.13 15.66 28.09
N ASP A 181 8.67 14.60 28.69
CA ASP A 181 9.54 13.67 27.96
C ASP A 181 8.78 13.06 26.78
N VAL A 182 9.46 12.95 25.64
CA VAL A 182 8.91 12.35 24.42
C VAL A 182 9.62 11.05 24.12
N VAL A 183 8.87 9.99 23.88
CA VAL A 183 9.38 8.68 23.50
C VAL A 183 8.60 8.10 22.32
N VAL A 184 9.22 7.14 21.63
CA VAL A 184 8.58 6.36 20.56
C VAL A 184 8.66 4.87 20.89
N PRO A 185 7.71 4.05 20.42
CA PRO A 185 7.75 2.61 20.67
C PRO A 185 9.00 1.93 20.11
N THR A 186 9.39 0.78 20.67
CA THR A 186 10.50 -0.02 20.11
C THR A 186 10.18 -0.56 18.72
N THR A 187 8.91 -0.88 18.46
CA THR A 187 8.37 -1.12 17.12
C THR A 187 7.58 0.10 16.69
N ASP A 188 8.19 0.92 15.84
CA ASP A 188 7.60 2.18 15.37
C ASP A 188 6.18 1.96 14.83
N ASN A 189 5.22 2.68 15.42
CA ASN A 189 3.82 2.64 15.05
C ASN A 189 3.34 3.96 14.43
N GLY A 190 4.26 4.90 14.17
CA GLY A 190 3.96 6.21 13.60
C GLY A 190 3.56 7.29 14.61
N TYR A 191 3.55 6.98 15.90
CA TYR A 191 3.20 7.93 16.96
C TYR A 191 4.39 8.19 17.88
N LYS A 192 4.43 9.42 18.40
CA LYS A 192 5.26 9.80 19.53
C LYS A 192 4.37 10.00 20.76
N TYR A 193 4.89 9.63 21.91
CA TYR A 193 4.17 9.70 23.17
C TYR A 193 4.87 10.69 24.07
N THR A 194 4.09 11.64 24.61
CA THR A 194 4.59 12.63 25.56
C THR A 194 4.11 12.24 26.95
N VAL A 195 5.01 12.25 27.92
CA VAL A 195 4.67 12.00 29.32
C VAL A 195 3.81 13.17 29.83
N THR A 196 2.52 12.92 30.06
CA THR A 196 1.55 13.92 30.52
C THR A 196 1.30 13.89 32.02
N ASP A 197 1.69 12.82 32.69
CA ASP A 197 1.55 12.68 34.14
C ASP A 197 2.67 11.78 34.69
N VAL A 198 3.07 12.00 35.95
CA VAL A 198 4.10 11.24 36.64
C VAL A 198 3.71 11.02 38.11
N PHE A 199 3.96 9.83 38.64
CA PHE A 199 3.65 9.48 40.03
C PHE A 199 4.89 9.04 40.81
N GLY A 200 4.92 9.36 42.11
CA GLY A 200 5.98 8.97 43.03
C GLY A 200 7.21 9.90 43.04
N PRO A 201 8.15 9.68 43.98
CA PRO A 201 9.34 10.52 44.14
C PRO A 201 10.41 10.31 43.06
N ALA A 202 10.35 9.21 42.31
CA ALA A 202 11.28 8.88 41.24
C ALA A 202 10.54 8.19 40.07
N PRO A 203 9.73 8.93 39.31
CA PRO A 203 8.93 8.37 38.23
C PRO A 203 9.80 7.73 37.15
N ARG A 204 9.42 6.54 36.70
CA ARG A 204 10.14 5.73 35.71
C ARG A 204 9.18 5.03 34.76
N SER A 205 9.66 4.68 33.57
CA SER A 205 8.96 3.75 32.69
C SER A 205 8.93 2.34 33.29
N GLY A 206 7.92 1.54 32.91
CA GLY A 206 7.75 0.18 33.39
C GLY A 206 8.86 -0.80 32.99
N ALA A 207 8.80 -2.01 33.54
CA ALA A 207 9.71 -3.10 33.18
C ALA A 207 9.41 -3.72 31.81
N ILE A 208 8.16 -3.57 31.34
CA ILE A 208 7.63 -4.09 30.09
C ILE A 208 7.07 -2.90 29.31
N GLU A 209 7.32 -2.86 28.01
CA GLU A 209 6.78 -1.82 27.14
C GLU A 209 5.25 -1.93 27.06
N PRO A 210 4.51 -0.82 27.20
CA PRO A 210 3.07 -0.84 27.14
C PRO A 210 2.57 -1.13 25.72
N SER A 211 1.32 -1.58 25.61
CA SER A 211 0.62 -1.59 24.33
C SER A 211 0.26 -0.17 23.94
N TRP A 212 1.02 0.41 23.03
CA TRP A 212 0.86 1.79 22.59
C TRP A 212 -0.45 2.02 21.82
N PRO A 213 -1.27 3.01 22.20
CA PRO A 213 -2.49 3.32 21.48
C PRO A 213 -2.17 4.02 20.16
N THR A 214 -2.84 3.61 19.07
CA THR A 214 -2.61 4.12 17.71
C THR A 214 -3.69 5.09 17.23
N ALA A 215 -4.34 5.78 18.19
CA ALA A 215 -5.31 6.82 17.94
C ALA A 215 -4.79 8.16 18.45
N ASP A 216 -5.05 9.24 17.70
CA ASP A 216 -4.62 10.57 18.09
C ASP A 216 -5.25 11.01 19.43
N GLY A 217 -4.44 11.63 20.30
CA GLY A 217 -4.84 12.04 21.63
C GLY A 217 -5.09 10.91 22.65
N ALA A 218 -4.93 9.64 22.27
CA ALA A 218 -5.09 8.53 23.19
C ALA A 218 -3.95 8.46 24.21
N THR A 219 -4.29 8.11 25.45
CA THR A 219 -3.33 7.99 26.56
C THR A 219 -3.18 6.54 26.98
N VAL A 220 -1.97 6.17 27.40
CA VAL A 220 -1.69 4.89 28.06
C VAL A 220 -1.01 5.15 29.40
N PHE A 221 -1.41 4.40 30.41
CA PHE A 221 -0.78 4.43 31.72
C PHE A 221 0.24 3.30 31.79
N GLU A 222 1.48 3.64 32.11
CA GLU A 222 2.49 2.66 32.47
C GLU A 222 2.40 2.42 33.97
N ASP A 223 1.91 1.25 34.36
CA ASP A 223 1.93 0.90 35.78
C ASP A 223 3.37 0.54 36.18
N SER A 224 3.93 1.36 37.07
CA SER A 224 5.15 1.04 37.79
C SER A 224 4.89 1.10 39.29
N ASP A 225 3.92 0.31 39.75
CA ASP A 225 3.82 -0.04 41.16
C ASP A 225 5.08 -0.84 41.57
N VAL A 226 6.14 -0.13 41.92
CA VAL A 226 7.08 -0.63 42.93
C VAL A 226 6.37 -0.49 44.27
N ALA A 227 5.46 -1.42 44.55
CA ALA A 227 5.00 -1.65 45.90
C ALA A 227 6.19 -2.19 46.72
N ASN A 228 6.82 -1.30 47.48
CA ASN A 228 7.06 -1.54 48.89
C ASN A 228 7.47 -0.22 49.54
N PRO A 229 6.53 0.57 50.11
CA PRO A 229 6.91 1.33 51.28
C PRO A 229 7.43 0.31 52.31
N THR A 230 8.70 0.41 52.68
CA THR A 230 9.22 -0.31 53.84
C THR A 230 8.26 -0.09 55.00
N PRO A 231 7.78 -1.14 55.70
CA PRO A 231 6.95 -0.95 56.87
C PRO A 231 7.74 -0.10 57.85
N VAL A 232 7.17 1.05 58.22
CA VAL A 232 7.68 1.83 59.35
C VAL A 232 7.59 0.90 60.56
N VAL A 233 8.74 0.51 61.11
CA VAL A 233 8.80 -0.20 62.38
C VAL A 233 8.32 0.78 63.44
N GLY A 234 7.06 0.65 63.85
CA GLY A 234 6.50 1.50 64.90
C GLY A 234 4.99 1.43 65.01
N GLU A 235 4.46 0.29 65.47
CA GLU A 235 3.50 0.20 66.58
C GLU A 235 3.10 -1.27 66.77
N GLN A 236 3.62 -1.90 67.83
CA GLN A 236 3.13 -3.19 68.30
C GLN A 236 1.67 -3.04 68.72
N SER A 237 0.76 -3.49 67.87
CA SER A 237 -0.62 -3.75 68.28
C SER A 237 -0.63 -4.97 69.20
N GLY A 238 -0.64 -4.69 70.51
CA GLY A 238 -1.34 -5.40 71.59
C GLY A 238 -1.24 -6.92 71.67
N ASN A 239 -0.70 -7.41 72.78
CA ASN A 239 -0.89 -8.76 73.30
C ASN A 239 -2.33 -9.28 73.08
N ASN A 240 -2.49 -10.35 72.30
CA ASN A 240 -3.74 -11.11 72.17
C ASN A 240 -4.07 -11.96 73.41
N ASN A 241 -3.80 -11.45 74.62
CA ASN A 241 -4.31 -12.04 75.85
C ASN A 241 -5.56 -11.28 76.25
N LEU A 242 -6.70 -11.94 76.11
CA LEU A 242 -7.97 -11.47 76.67
C LEU A 242 -7.82 -11.31 78.19
N PRO A 243 -8.40 -10.25 78.80
CA PRO A 243 -8.46 -10.10 80.25
C PRO A 243 -9.12 -11.33 80.91
N PRO A 244 -8.69 -11.76 82.12
CA PRO A 244 -9.19 -12.96 82.78
C PRO A 244 -10.69 -12.94 83.12
N ASP A 245 -11.32 -11.79 82.97
CA ASP A 245 -12.72 -11.53 83.33
C ASP A 245 -13.67 -11.74 82.13
N VAL A 246 -13.11 -11.98 80.93
CA VAL A 246 -13.89 -12.25 79.71
C VAL A 246 -14.17 -13.74 79.62
N THR A 247 -15.33 -14.16 80.10
CA THR A 247 -15.84 -15.52 79.89
C THR A 247 -16.55 -15.61 78.54
N ASP A 248 -16.17 -16.59 77.72
CA ASP A 248 -16.85 -16.90 76.47
C ASP A 248 -18.33 -17.22 76.76
N ARG A 249 -19.24 -16.52 76.07
CA ARG A 249 -20.69 -16.64 76.22
C ARG A 249 -21.22 -18.01 75.76
N TYR A 250 -20.44 -18.74 74.98
CA TYR A 250 -20.76 -20.12 74.60
C TYR A 250 -19.67 -21.04 75.17
N GLN A 251 -19.95 -21.68 76.31
CA GLN A 251 -19.06 -22.59 77.03
C GLN A 251 -18.71 -23.86 76.23
N TYR A 252 -18.03 -23.73 75.10
CA TYR A 252 -17.37 -24.83 74.43
C TYR A 252 -15.92 -24.85 74.87
N ALA A 253 -15.67 -25.62 75.93
CA ALA A 253 -14.33 -26.05 76.26
C ALA A 253 -13.70 -26.72 75.02
N ARG A 254 -12.76 -26.03 74.36
CA ARG A 254 -11.87 -26.68 73.41
C ARG A 254 -10.70 -27.27 74.21
N PRO A 255 -10.54 -28.60 74.26
CA PRO A 255 -9.38 -29.20 74.90
C PRO A 255 -8.12 -28.90 74.10
N ALA A 256 -7.01 -28.74 74.81
CA ALA A 256 -5.70 -28.48 74.23
C ALA A 256 -5.30 -29.59 73.24
N GLY A 257 -4.86 -29.22 72.03
CA GLY A 257 -4.13 -30.11 71.12
C GLY A 257 -4.83 -30.58 69.84
N ALA A 258 -5.81 -29.87 69.29
CA ALA A 258 -6.39 -30.24 67.99
C ALA A 258 -5.75 -29.45 66.82
N THR A 259 -4.77 -30.07 66.14
CA THR A 259 -4.28 -29.67 64.81
C THR A 259 -5.36 -29.96 63.76
N GLY A 260 -5.85 -28.92 63.08
CA GLY A 260 -6.80 -29.01 61.98
C GLY A 260 -6.26 -28.32 60.73
N VAL A 261 -5.69 -29.12 59.83
CA VAL A 261 -5.38 -28.78 58.44
C VAL A 261 -6.69 -28.46 57.71
N TYR A 262 -6.75 -27.34 56.99
CA TYR A 262 -7.72 -27.14 55.92
C TYR A 262 -7.02 -26.59 54.68
N THR A 263 -7.06 -27.43 53.65
CA THR A 263 -6.63 -27.24 52.26
C THR A 263 -7.42 -26.14 51.53
N GLU A 264 -6.76 -25.61 50.50
CA GLU A 264 -7.16 -24.55 49.58
C GLU A 264 -8.47 -24.80 48.80
N ALA A 265 -9.14 -23.70 48.42
CA ALA A 265 -9.79 -23.55 47.12
C ALA A 265 -10.01 -22.06 46.76
N ASN A 266 -9.56 -21.72 45.55
CA ASN A 266 -9.61 -20.47 44.76
C ASN A 266 -8.49 -19.45 44.97
#